data_AF-A0A840SA74-F1
#
_entry.id   AF-A0A840SA74-F1
#
_cell.length_a   1.000
_cell.length_b   1.000
_cell.length_c   1.000
_cell.angle_alpha   90.00
_cell.angle_beta   90.00
_cell.angle_gamma   90.00
#
_symmetry.space_group_name_H-M   'P 1'
#
loop_
_entity.id
_entity.type
_entity.pdbx_description
1 polymer ?
#
loop_
_entity_poly.entity_id
_entity_poly.type
_entity_poly.pdbx_seq_one_letter_code
_entity_poly.pdbx_strand_id
1 'polypeptide(L)'
;MRLTSSFAALMAVITLAGCASSRPFSGGRTWEDGWRKGVVSSINDELRWYQRPACGKRAGPGDKYVSVSYRASGQTRWKYIPMPAKQAPEPQSKVLLNVNSCELARDA
;
A
#
# COMPACT_ATOMS: atom_id res chain seq x y z
N MET A 1 54.13 38.07 -9.53
CA MET A 1 52.66 37.89 -9.66
C MET A 1 52.34 36.43 -9.44
N ARG A 2 51.65 36.10 -8.34
CA ARG A 2 51.23 34.73 -8.00
C ARG A 2 49.84 34.51 -8.61
N LEU A 3 49.76 33.70 -9.66
CA LEU A 3 48.51 33.28 -10.29
C LEU A 3 47.80 32.29 -9.36
N THR A 4 46.78 32.78 -8.67
CA THR A 4 45.98 32.05 -7.70
C THR A 4 44.97 31.13 -8.40
N SER A 5 45.27 29.83 -8.32
CA SER A 5 44.35 28.79 -7.82
C SER A 5 42.85 29.10 -7.98
N SER A 6 42.27 28.78 -9.15
CA SER A 6 40.82 28.90 -9.41
C SER A 6 40.32 27.65 -10.13
N PHE A 7 40.51 26.47 -9.55
CA PHE A 7 39.95 25.21 -10.04
C PHE A 7 39.59 24.29 -8.87
N ALA A 8 38.63 24.69 -8.02
CA ALA A 8 38.21 23.84 -6.90
C ALA A 8 36.73 23.93 -6.51
N ALA A 9 35.87 24.53 -7.33
CA ALA A 9 34.47 24.81 -6.92
C ALA A 9 33.41 24.29 -7.90
N LEU A 10 33.64 23.13 -8.55
CA LEU A 10 32.70 22.61 -9.56
C LEU A 10 32.56 21.07 -9.50
N MET A 11 32.41 20.50 -8.31
CA MET A 11 32.25 19.03 -8.13
C MET A 11 31.34 18.62 -6.95
N ALA A 12 30.34 19.42 -6.56
CA ALA A 12 29.54 19.16 -5.35
C ALA A 12 28.01 19.17 -5.54
N VAL A 13 27.47 18.67 -6.67
CA VAL A 13 26.00 18.68 -6.90
C VAL A 13 25.37 17.31 -7.23
N ILE A 14 26.12 16.21 -7.34
CA ILE A 14 25.55 14.96 -7.90
C ILE A 14 25.00 13.97 -6.84
N THR A 15 25.20 14.17 -5.54
CA THR A 15 24.91 13.10 -4.55
C THR A 15 23.52 13.10 -3.90
N LEU A 16 22.59 13.99 -4.26
CA LEU A 16 21.25 14.02 -3.63
C LEU A 16 20.15 13.16 -4.30
N ALA A 17 20.42 12.47 -5.42
CA ALA A 17 19.38 11.70 -6.12
C ALA A 17 19.12 10.28 -5.53
N GLY A 18 19.87 9.84 -4.53
CA GLY A 18 19.89 8.43 -4.10
C GLY A 18 18.96 8.01 -2.96
N CYS A 19 18.30 8.93 -2.25
CA CYS A 19 17.66 8.60 -0.97
C CYS A 19 16.12 8.51 -0.98
N ALA A 20 15.45 8.81 -2.10
CA ALA A 20 13.99 8.84 -2.15
C ALA A 20 13.34 7.65 -2.89
N SER A 21 14.13 6.75 -3.48
CA SER A 21 13.58 5.58 -4.18
C SER A 21 13.15 4.51 -3.17
N SER A 22 11.89 4.58 -2.73
CA SER A 22 11.17 3.49 -2.09
C SER A 22 11.30 2.24 -2.98
N ARG A 23 11.90 1.15 -2.46
CA ARG A 23 11.94 -0.11 -3.23
C ARG A 23 10.49 -0.55 -3.50
N PRO A 24 10.16 -0.96 -4.73
CA PRO A 24 8.84 -1.49 -5.03
C PRO A 24 8.58 -2.74 -4.18
N PHE A 25 7.33 -2.93 -3.80
CA PHE A 25 6.84 -4.19 -3.25
C PHE A 25 6.89 -5.30 -4.31
N SER A 26 6.63 -6.54 -3.87
CA SER A 26 6.61 -7.71 -4.76
C SER A 26 5.72 -7.47 -6.00
N GLY A 27 6.25 -7.83 -7.17
CA GLY A 27 5.59 -7.64 -8.46
C GLY A 27 5.59 -6.20 -8.99
N GLY A 28 6.55 -5.36 -8.61
CA GLY A 28 6.70 -3.99 -9.13
C GLY A 28 5.69 -2.98 -8.58
N ARG A 29 4.95 -3.36 -7.54
CA ARG A 29 3.90 -2.53 -6.92
C ARG A 29 4.53 -1.42 -6.07
N THR A 30 4.22 -0.16 -6.31
CA THR A 30 4.85 0.96 -5.60
C THR A 30 3.92 1.62 -4.56
N TRP A 31 4.50 2.35 -3.62
CA TRP A 31 3.69 3.13 -2.66
C TRP A 31 2.90 4.21 -3.41
N GLU A 32 3.54 4.83 -4.40
CA GLU A 32 3.07 5.93 -5.22
C GLU A 32 1.79 5.54 -5.99
N ASP A 33 1.70 4.30 -6.45
CA ASP A 33 0.50 3.72 -7.09
C ASP A 33 -0.63 3.36 -6.10
N GLY A 34 -0.44 3.63 -4.81
CA GLY A 34 -1.42 3.38 -3.75
C GLY A 34 -1.27 2.03 -3.05
N TRP A 35 -0.22 1.25 -3.30
CA TRP A 35 -0.03 -0.03 -2.60
C TRP A 35 0.47 0.15 -1.17
N ARG A 36 -0.11 -0.58 -0.23
CA ARG A 36 0.26 -0.59 1.18
C ARG A 36 0.36 -2.03 1.66
N LYS A 37 1.34 -2.31 2.51
CA LYS A 37 1.36 -3.54 3.29
C LYS A 37 0.22 -3.52 4.29
N GLY A 38 -0.49 -4.64 4.38
CA GLY A 38 -1.61 -4.82 5.28
C GLY A 38 -1.74 -6.25 5.78
N VAL A 39 -2.69 -6.45 6.68
CA VAL A 39 -3.03 -7.74 7.25
C VAL A 39 -4.54 -7.92 7.19
N VAL A 40 -5.00 -9.09 6.78
CA VAL A 40 -6.43 -9.43 6.87
C VAL A 40 -6.77 -9.62 8.35
N SER A 41 -7.65 -8.78 8.91
CA SER A 41 -8.04 -8.92 10.32
C SER A 41 -9.20 -9.86 10.54
N SER A 42 -10.17 -9.85 9.63
CA SER A 42 -11.35 -10.71 9.69
C SER A 42 -12.04 -10.82 8.34
N ILE A 43 -12.85 -11.86 8.21
CA ILE A 43 -13.76 -12.08 7.10
C ILE A 43 -15.16 -12.16 7.70
N ASN A 44 -16.08 -11.34 7.22
CA ASN A 44 -17.42 -11.23 7.79
C ASN A 44 -18.47 -11.36 6.69
N ASP A 45 -19.62 -11.89 7.05
CA ASP A 45 -20.76 -12.01 6.14
C ASP A 45 -21.43 -10.66 5.92
N GLU A 46 -21.40 -9.81 6.95
CA GLU A 46 -22.03 -8.51 6.97
C GLU A 46 -21.09 -7.45 7.55
N LEU A 47 -21.36 -6.20 7.17
CA LEU A 47 -20.73 -5.04 7.78
C LEU A 47 -21.54 -4.55 8.98
N ARG A 48 -20.85 -4.04 9.99
CA ARG A 48 -21.50 -3.28 11.06
C ARG A 48 -22.09 -1.99 10.49
N TRP A 49 -23.12 -1.46 11.14
CA TRP A 49 -23.85 -0.26 10.70
C TRP A 49 -22.98 0.98 10.41
N TYR A 50 -21.83 1.11 11.09
CA TYR A 50 -20.88 2.21 10.91
C TYR A 50 -19.77 1.92 9.88
N GLN A 51 -19.67 0.67 9.43
CA GLN A 51 -18.71 0.25 8.42
C GLN A 51 -19.30 0.42 7.03
N ARG A 52 -18.44 0.69 6.05
CA ARG A 52 -18.86 0.86 4.65
C ARG A 52 -17.95 0.07 3.73
N PRO A 53 -18.50 -0.51 2.64
CA PRO A 53 -17.69 -1.12 1.60
C PRO A 53 -16.69 -0.10 1.04
N ALA A 54 -15.47 -0.55 0.83
CA ALA A 54 -14.40 0.30 0.34
C ALA A 54 -14.44 0.45 -1.19
N CYS A 55 -13.88 1.56 -1.67
CA CYS A 55 -13.71 1.86 -3.10
C CYS A 55 -15.00 1.81 -3.94
N GLY A 56 -16.15 2.11 -3.33
CA GLY A 56 -17.46 2.11 -4.01
C GLY A 56 -17.93 0.71 -4.48
N LYS A 57 -17.21 -0.36 -4.13
CA LYS A 57 -17.58 -1.73 -4.50
C LYS A 57 -18.84 -2.15 -3.76
N ARG A 58 -19.73 -2.88 -4.44
CA ARG A 58 -20.91 -3.53 -3.85
C ARG A 58 -20.65 -5.02 -3.75
N ALA A 59 -21.13 -5.65 -2.68
CA ALA A 59 -21.08 -7.09 -2.54
C ALA A 59 -22.06 -7.75 -3.52
N GLY A 60 -21.58 -8.78 -4.22
CA GLY A 60 -22.42 -9.70 -4.96
C GLY A 60 -22.97 -10.83 -4.07
N PRO A 61 -23.88 -11.66 -4.59
CA PRO A 61 -24.37 -12.84 -3.88
C PRO A 61 -23.23 -13.78 -3.48
N GLY A 62 -23.14 -14.11 -2.19
CA GLY A 62 -22.10 -15.01 -1.65
C GLY A 62 -20.74 -14.37 -1.40
N ASP A 63 -20.58 -13.08 -1.68
CA ASP A 63 -19.38 -12.34 -1.29
C ASP A 63 -19.27 -12.22 0.24
N LYS A 64 -18.04 -12.11 0.70
CA LYS A 64 -17.70 -11.80 2.10
C LYS A 64 -16.99 -10.46 2.16
N TYR A 65 -17.11 -9.79 3.29
CA TYR A 65 -16.37 -8.58 3.59
C TYR A 65 -15.05 -8.90 4.26
N VAL A 66 -13.98 -8.77 3.49
CA VAL A 66 -12.61 -8.91 3.98
C VAL A 66 -12.17 -7.59 4.58
N SER A 67 -11.94 -7.59 5.89
CA SER A 67 -11.40 -6.45 6.63
C SER A 67 -9.88 -6.48 6.59
N VAL A 68 -9.27 -5.42 6.08
CA VAL A 68 -7.81 -5.31 5.95
C VAL A 68 -7.32 -4.10 6.72
N SER A 69 -6.38 -4.31 7.65
CA SER A 69 -5.64 -3.23 8.29
C SER A 69 -4.44 -2.90 7.45
N TYR A 70 -4.12 -1.61 7.38
CA TYR A 70 -2.87 -1.14 6.83
C TYR A 70 -2.44 0.13 7.57
N ARG A 71 -1.16 0.49 7.45
CA ARG A 71 -0.65 1.76 7.98
C ARG A 71 -0.58 2.81 6.89
N ALA A 72 -1.09 4.00 7.19
CA ALA A 72 -0.92 5.19 6.37
C ALA A 72 -0.72 6.40 7.28
N SER A 73 0.32 7.18 7.02
CA SER A 73 0.67 8.38 7.79
C SER A 73 0.75 8.11 9.30
N GLY A 74 1.40 7.01 9.69
CA GLY A 74 1.58 6.62 11.10
C GLY A 74 0.34 6.02 11.79
N GLN A 75 -0.82 6.00 11.13
CA GLN A 75 -2.07 5.52 11.71
C GLN A 75 -2.52 4.21 11.07
N THR A 76 -3.12 3.33 11.89
CA THR A 76 -3.82 2.14 11.39
C THR A 76 -5.15 2.56 10.76
N ARG A 77 -5.38 2.10 9.53
CA ARG A 77 -6.61 2.30 8.79
C ARG A 77 -7.20 0.96 8.39
N TRP A 78 -8.51 0.95 8.17
CA TRP A 78 -9.28 -0.24 7.82
C TRP A 78 -9.98 -0.05 6.47
N LYS A 79 -10.00 -1.10 5.65
CA LYS A 79 -10.80 -1.19 4.43
C LYS A 79 -11.61 -2.49 4.49
N TYR A 80 -12.88 -2.38 4.11
CA TYR A 80 -13.80 -3.51 4.07
C TYR A 80 -14.12 -3.82 2.61
N ILE A 81 -13.54 -4.89 2.09
CA ILE A 81 -13.54 -5.18 0.65
C ILE A 81 -14.48 -6.35 0.42
N PRO A 82 -15.60 -6.16 -0.30
CA PRO A 82 -16.41 -7.28 -0.74
C PRO A 82 -15.64 -8.09 -1.78
N MET A 83 -15.60 -9.41 -1.61
CA MET A 83 -15.04 -10.34 -2.60
C MET A 83 -15.58 -11.76 -2.43
N PRO A 84 -15.48 -12.61 -3.46
CA PRO A 84 -15.93 -13.99 -3.38
C PRO A 84 -15.20 -14.74 -2.27
N ALA A 85 -15.93 -15.54 -1.49
CA ALA A 85 -15.36 -16.29 -0.35
C ALA A 85 -14.14 -17.14 -0.74
N LYS A 86 -14.13 -17.73 -1.95
CA LYS A 86 -13.02 -18.55 -2.46
C LYS A 86 -11.74 -17.75 -2.78
N GLN A 87 -11.86 -16.44 -2.94
CA GLN A 87 -10.74 -15.52 -3.23
C GLN A 87 -10.28 -14.76 -1.99
N ALA A 88 -11.06 -14.80 -0.91
CA ALA A 88 -10.72 -14.14 0.34
C ALA A 88 -9.46 -14.75 0.97
N PRO A 89 -8.40 -13.96 1.20
CA PRO A 89 -7.23 -14.45 1.93
C PRO A 89 -7.61 -14.77 3.37
N GLU A 90 -6.95 -15.77 3.97
CA GLU A 90 -7.23 -16.18 5.36
C GLU A 90 -6.98 -15.03 6.36
N PRO A 91 -7.70 -15.01 7.50
CA PRO A 91 -7.38 -14.09 8.59
C PRO A 91 -5.91 -14.20 9.01
N GLN A 92 -5.33 -13.07 9.42
CA GLN A 92 -3.91 -12.89 9.76
C GLN A 92 -2.92 -13.00 8.60
N SER A 93 -3.37 -13.26 7.38
CA SER A 93 -2.48 -13.26 6.21
C SER A 93 -1.96 -11.86 5.89
N LYS A 94 -0.67 -11.79 5.50
CA LYS A 94 -0.03 -10.56 5.00
C LYS A 94 -0.42 -10.34 3.54
N VAL A 95 -0.85 -9.12 3.23
CA VAL A 95 -1.32 -8.75 1.90
C VAL A 95 -0.75 -7.40 1.47
N LEU A 96 -0.66 -7.20 0.17
CA LEU A 96 -0.54 -5.89 -0.44
C LEU A 96 -1.95 -5.42 -0.81
N LEU A 97 -2.33 -4.26 -0.28
CA LEU A 97 -3.60 -3.59 -0.56
C LEU A 97 -3.34 -2.36 -1.42
N ASN A 98 -3.98 -2.27 -2.58
CA ASN A 98 -4.08 -0.99 -3.27
C ASN A 98 -5.22 -0.18 -2.65
N VAL A 99 -4.91 0.94 -1.98
CA VAL A 99 -5.90 1.71 -1.22
C VAL A 99 -6.89 2.49 -2.09
N ASN A 100 -6.56 2.67 -3.37
CA ASN A 100 -7.35 3.37 -4.37
C ASN A 100 -8.32 2.42 -5.08
N SER A 101 -7.86 1.25 -5.52
CA SER A 101 -8.68 0.26 -6.25
C SER A 101 -9.27 -0.84 -5.37
N CYS A 102 -8.83 -0.96 -4.12
CA CYS A 102 -9.16 -2.07 -3.22
C CYS A 102 -8.86 -3.44 -3.84
N GLU A 103 -7.76 -3.52 -4.59
CA GLU A 103 -7.16 -4.78 -5.02
C GLU A 103 -6.31 -5.36 -3.89
N LEU A 104 -6.36 -6.69 -3.72
CA LEU A 104 -5.50 -7.43 -2.81
C LEU A 104 -4.57 -8.34 -3.60
N ALA A 105 -3.29 -8.32 -3.24
CA ALA A 105 -2.28 -9.26 -3.70
C ALA A 105 -1.59 -9.91 -2.49
N ARG A 106 -1.02 -11.10 -2.68
CA ARG A 106 -0.20 -11.74 -1.64
C ARG A 106 1.11 -10.94 -1.48
N ASP A 107 1.47 -10.61 -0.24
CA ASP A 107 2.80 -10.12 0.09
C ASP A 107 3.70 -11.36 0.23
N ALA A 108 4.52 -11.61 -0.80
CA ALA A 108 5.41 -12.77 -0.86
C ALA A 108 6.52 -12.71 0.20
#